data_AF-A0A938RFK3-F1
#
_entry.id   AF-A0A938RFK3-F1
#
_cell.length_a   1.000
_cell.length_b   1.000
_cell.length_c   1.000
_cell.angle_alpha   90.00
_cell.angle_beta   90.00
_cell.angle_gamma   90.00
#
_symmetry.space_group_name_H-M   'P 1'
#
loop_
_entity.id
_entity.type
_entity.pdbx_description
1 polymer ?
#
loop_
_entity_poly.entity_id
_entity_poly.type
_entity_poly.pdbx_seq_one_letter_code
_entity_poly.pdbx_strand_id
1 'polypeptide(L)' 'MLRSFLAIELPESILRRIGEVQRELKSSRADVRWVGPQNIHLTLKFFGNIEESKINS' A
#
# COMPACT_ATOMS: atom_id res chain seq x y z
N MET A 1 -8.00 14.24 -13.56
CA MET A 1 -8.41 13.96 -12.16
C MET A 1 -7.49 12.89 -11.60
N LEU A 2 -7.03 13.07 -10.37
CA LEU A 2 -6.06 12.18 -9.71
C LEU A 2 -6.69 11.55 -8.47
N ARG A 3 -6.63 10.23 -8.33
CA ARG A 3 -6.96 9.56 -7.07
C ARG A 3 -5.79 9.76 -6.11
N SER A 4 -6.05 10.37 -4.96
CA SER A 4 -5.00 10.67 -3.99
C SER A 4 -5.41 10.27 -2.57
N PHE A 5 -4.38 10.04 -1.75
CA PHE A 5 -4.49 9.71 -0.33
C PHE A 5 -3.22 10.15 0.39
N LEU A 6 -3.30 10.32 1.71
CA LEU A 6 -2.17 10.54 2.60
C LEU A 6 -1.76 9.20 3.23
N ALA A 7 -0.47 8.88 3.19
CA ALA A 7 0.05 7.65 3.76
C ALA A 7 1.38 7.86 4.51
N ILE A 8 1.66 6.93 5.41
CA ILE A 8 2.96 6.78 6.07
C ILE A 8 3.63 5.52 5.51
N GLU A 9 4.89 5.65 5.10
CA GLU A 9 5.73 4.52 4.72
C GLU A 9 6.06 3.66 5.93
N LEU A 10 6.06 2.34 5.74
CA LEU A 10 6.40 1.41 6.81
C LEU A 10 7.91 1.22 6.89
N PRO A 11 8.49 1.09 8.09
CA PRO A 11 9.89 0.73 8.25
C PRO A 11 10.23 -0.57 7.53
N GLU A 12 11.44 -0.68 7.00
CA GLU A 12 11.89 -1.84 6.23
C GLU A 12 11.75 -3.17 7.02
N SER A 13 11.96 -3.14 8.33
CA SER A 13 11.77 -4.31 9.21
C SER A 13 10.33 -4.85 9.18
N ILE A 14 9.34 -3.96 9.14
CA ILE A 14 7.93 -4.32 9.04
C ILE A 14 7.62 -4.87 7.64
N LEU A 15 8.14 -4.23 6.59
CA LEU A 15 7.96 -4.70 5.21
C LEU A 15 8.54 -6.12 5.02
N ARG A 16 9.72 -6.40 5.58
CA ARG A 16 10.31 -7.75 5.57
C ARG A 16 9.40 -8.76 6.27
N ARG A 17 8.88 -8.42 7.46
CA ARG A 17 7.99 -9.31 8.21
C ARG A 17 6.69 -9.59 7.48
N ILE A 18 6.10 -8.59 6.82
CA ILE A 18 4.92 -8.78 5.98
C ILE A 18 5.25 -9.72 4.80
N GLY A 19 6.42 -9.56 4.17
CA GLY A 19 6.88 -10.45 3.10
C GLY A 19 7.03 -11.91 3.55
N GLU A 20 7.50 -12.17 4.77
CA GLU A 20 7.53 -13.51 5.37
C GLU A 20 6.13 -14.11 5.50
N VAL A 21 5.21 -13.39 6.13
CA VAL A 21 3.82 -13.85 6.33
C VAL A 21 3.11 -14.06 4.99
N GLN A 22 3.30 -13.17 4.01
CA GLN A 22 2.73 -13.36 2.67
C GLN A 22 3.25 -14.63 1.99
N ARG A 23 4.52 -15.00 2.17
CA ARG A 23 5.08 -16.25 1.61
C ARG A 23 4.41 -17.47 2.22
N GLU A 24 4.21 -17.48 3.52
CA GLU A 24 3.49 -18.54 4.23
C GLU A 24 2.03 -18.63 3.75
N LEU A 25 1.32 -17.51 3.66
CA LEU A 25 -0.08 -17.51 3.23
C LEU A 25 -0.24 -17.91 1.76
N LYS A 26 0.71 -17.59 0.88
CA LYS A 26 0.68 -18.02 -0.53
C LYS A 26 0.71 -19.54 -0.69
N SER A 27 1.25 -20.30 0.27
CA SER A 27 1.23 -21.77 0.19
C SER A 27 -0.17 -22.36 0.29
N SER A 28 -1.14 -21.60 0.82
CA SER A 28 -2.55 -22.01 0.90
C SER A 28 -3.24 -22.12 -0.46
N ARG A 29 -2.64 -21.56 -1.53
CA ARG A 29 -3.23 -21.49 -2.88
C ARG A 29 -4.60 -20.80 -2.95
N ALA A 30 -4.93 -19.98 -1.95
CA ALA A 30 -6.12 -19.13 -2.02
C ALA A 30 -6.03 -18.17 -3.22
N ASP A 31 -7.16 -17.93 -3.88
CA ASP A 31 -7.27 -16.99 -5.00
C ASP A 31 -7.23 -15.54 -4.48
N VAL A 32 -6.02 -15.06 -4.22
CA VAL A 32 -5.75 -13.74 -3.63
C VAL A 32 -4.75 -12.98 -4.50
N ARG A 33 -5.10 -11.74 -4.85
CA ARG A 33 -4.19 -10.80 -5.49
C ARG A 33 -3.31 -10.10 -4.45
N TRP A 34 -2.05 -10.51 -4.36
CA TRP A 34 -1.09 -9.97 -3.39
C TRP A 34 -0.48 -8.64 -3.86
N VAL A 35 -0.50 -7.63 -2.99
CA VAL A 35 0.28 -6.41 -3.16
C VAL A 35 1.74 -6.70 -2.76
N GLY A 36 2.70 -6.27 -3.59
CA GLY A 36 4.12 -6.39 -3.27
C GLY A 36 4.47 -5.63 -1.98
N PRO A 37 5.28 -6.20 -1.07
CA PRO A 37 5.57 -5.57 0.23
C PRO A 37 6.00 -4.10 0.14
N GLN A 38 6.83 -3.74 -0.84
CA GLN A 38 7.30 -2.37 -1.06
C GLN A 38 6.20 -1.35 -1.40
N ASN A 39 5.02 -1.81 -1.84
CA ASN A 39 3.87 -0.96 -2.12
C ASN A 39 2.94 -0.82 -0.91
N ILE A 40 3.23 -1.52 0.20
CA ILE A 40 2.40 -1.48 1.40
C ILE A 40 2.78 -0.26 2.23
N HIS A 41 1.76 0.50 2.61
CA HIS A 41 1.85 1.70 3.41
C HIS A 41 0.64 1.78 4.34
N LEU A 42 0.72 2.61 5.37
CA LEU A 42 -0.43 2.92 6.21
C LEU A 42 -1.17 4.13 5.64
N THR A 43 -2.33 3.93 5.03
CA THR A 43 -3.19 5.04 4.59
C THR A 43 -3.85 5.70 5.79
N LEU A 44 -3.68 7.02 5.93
CA LEU A 44 -4.31 7.81 7.00
C LEU A 44 -5.63 8.44 6.55
N LYS A 45 -5.69 8.91 5.30
CA LYS A 45 -6.87 9.58 4.76
C LYS A 45 -6.95 9.44 3.24
N PHE A 46 -8.13 9.07 2.74
CA PHE A 46 -8.44 9.12 1.32
C PHE A 46 -9.01 10.50 0.96
N PHE A 47 -8.50 11.09 -0.12
CA PHE A 47 -9.04 12.34 -0.66
C PHE A 47 -9.94 12.10 -1.88
N GLY A 48 -9.92 10.88 -2.44
CA GLY A 48 -10.66 10.54 -3.64
C GLY A 48 -10.07 11.21 -4.88
N ASN A 49 -10.93 11.61 -5.82
CA ASN A 49 -10.52 12.31 -7.02
C ASN A 49 -10.29 13.80 -6.71
N ILE A 50 -9.07 14.27 -6.92
CA ILE A 50 -8.71 15.68 -6.85
C ILE A 50 -8.41 16.22 -8.25
N GLU A 51 -8.65 17.50 -8.44
CA GLU A 51 -8.18 18.23 -9.62
C GLU A 51 -6.67 18.42 -9.54
N GLU A 52 -5.99 18.27 -10.68
CA GLU A 52 -4.54 18.43 -10.78
C GLU A 52 -4.09 19.85 -10.42
N SER A 53 -4.96 20.85 -10.64
CA SER A 53 -4.77 22.25 -10.21
C SER A 53 -4.54 22.40 -8.70
N LYS A 54 -5.03 21.45 -7.88
CA LYS A 54 -4.85 21.44 -6.42
C LYS A 54 -3.50 20.86 -5.99
N ILE A 55 -2.71 20.30 -6.91
CA ILE A 55 -1.36 19.79 -6.66
C ILE A 55 -0.37 20.85 -7.14
N ASN A 56 -0.12 21.85 -6.31
CA ASN A 56 0.93 22.84 -6.53
C ASN A 56 1.55 23.20 -5.18
N SER A 57 2.87 23.31 -5.13
CA SER A 57 3.65 23.86 -4.00
C SER A 57 4.14 25.25 -4.35
#